data_AF-A0A7R9XUR0-F1
#
_entry.id   AF-A0A7R9XUR0-F1
#
_cell.length_a   1.000
_cell.length_b   1.000
_cell.length_c   1.000
_cell.angle_alpha   90.00
_cell.angle_beta   90.00
_cell.angle_gamma   90.00
#
_symmetry.space_group_name_H-M   'P 1'
#
loop_
_entity.id
_entity.type
_entity.pdbx_description
1 polymer ?
#
loop_
_entity_poly.entity_id
_entity_poly.type
_entity_poly.pdbx_seq_one_letter_code
_entity_poly.pdbx_strand_id
1 'polypeptide(L)'
;RVDVRGAFVAASGASAPTAASVDASAPPRETTPWRWSSSSSSPRWMSAGVSRERTAMTTKLWNARLAAAKAAGVDSNAATETSNQAALVSKPPVATSVRYRFTSDDALLEAYRSPWNAVRIGRVLEDLDSLAGNIAFQHCDDGVVETRPQLLVTASVDRVRLHRALRLDEDLTLTGAVSWVGRSSMVIRMEAWPADHPDAPREYIDDDGDGGGDRTGGEKTRTTAFAPGPSLSADFTFVARDPVTNKSAAVNPLVPDCARTRALFDATAARVDAKKRRMRATRDAIAAGKHADAGLSDETRAAKKAFADALAADARTLAELPALAPRDVVPSSATRTENIFVAQPQQRNLSGRIFGGFLLRRGVE
;
A
#
# COMPACT_ATOMS: atom_id res chain seq x y z
N ARG A 1 -15.59 14.17 65.70
CA ARG A 1 -14.82 12.95 66.02
C ARG A 1 -13.65 12.90 65.04
N VAL A 2 -12.49 13.42 65.50
CA VAL A 2 -11.08 13.05 65.16
C VAL A 2 -10.76 13.02 63.64
N ASP A 3 -10.05 13.94 62.97
CA ASP A 3 -8.79 14.69 63.18
C ASP A 3 -7.58 13.84 63.63
N VAL A 4 -6.67 13.51 62.71
CA VAL A 4 -5.24 13.38 63.03
C VAL A 4 -4.36 13.87 61.86
N ARG A 5 -3.58 14.89 62.20
CA ARG A 5 -2.45 15.54 61.53
C ARG A 5 -1.28 14.59 61.22
N GLY A 6 -0.43 14.99 60.28
CA GLY A 6 0.94 14.48 60.15
C GLY A 6 1.80 15.40 59.29
N ALA A 7 2.46 16.36 59.93
CA ALA A 7 3.41 17.29 59.33
C ALA A 7 4.77 16.61 59.05
N PHE A 8 5.47 17.06 58.02
CA PHE A 8 6.93 17.20 58.06
C PHE A 8 7.36 18.45 57.29
N VAL A 9 8.21 19.25 57.94
CA VAL A 9 8.75 20.54 57.52
C VAL A 9 10.25 20.37 57.21
N ALA A 10 10.66 21.03 56.13
CA ALA A 10 11.98 21.58 55.76
C ALA A 10 13.26 20.71 55.82
N ALA A 11 13.95 20.68 54.67
CA ALA A 11 15.37 21.04 54.61
C ALA A 11 15.69 21.64 53.22
N SER A 12 16.06 22.92 53.24
CA SER A 12 16.70 23.66 52.14
C SER A 12 18.15 23.23 51.98
N GLY A 13 18.62 23.15 50.72
CA GLY A 13 20.02 23.31 50.37
C GLY A 13 20.68 22.08 49.75
N ALA A 14 20.82 22.08 48.43
CA ALA A 14 22.05 21.65 47.76
C ALA A 14 22.03 22.14 46.30
N SER A 15 23.11 22.86 45.99
CA SER A 15 23.59 23.38 44.71
C SER A 15 23.18 22.64 43.43
N ALA A 16 22.82 23.44 42.42
CA ALA A 16 22.82 23.09 41.02
C ALA A 16 24.21 22.59 40.57
N PRO A 17 24.31 21.48 39.81
CA PRO A 17 25.44 21.25 38.96
C PRO A 17 25.22 21.93 37.60
N THR A 18 26.18 22.79 37.30
CA THR A 18 26.49 23.48 36.06
C THR A 18 26.27 22.67 34.79
N ALA A 19 25.76 23.38 33.77
CA ALA A 19 25.64 22.95 32.40
C ALA A 19 26.95 22.34 31.87
N ALA A 20 26.91 21.05 31.50
CA ALA A 20 27.85 20.46 30.58
C ALA A 20 27.24 20.54 29.18
N SER A 21 27.83 21.38 28.34
CA SER A 21 27.62 21.42 26.89
C SER A 21 27.96 20.06 26.30
N VAL A 22 26.95 19.27 25.93
CA VAL A 22 27.16 18.06 25.15
C VAL A 22 27.04 18.46 23.69
N ASP A 23 28.17 18.40 23.03
CA ASP A 23 28.41 18.64 21.62
C ASP A 23 27.45 17.77 20.77
N ALA A 24 26.48 18.41 20.12
CA ALA A 24 25.49 17.76 19.27
C ALA A 24 26.09 17.54 17.88
N SER A 25 26.95 16.53 17.75
CA SER A 25 27.39 15.99 16.47
C SER A 25 27.11 14.49 16.38
N ALA A 26 25.83 14.12 16.47
CA ALA A 26 25.39 12.82 15.98
C ALA A 26 25.43 12.84 14.45
N PRO A 27 26.09 11.88 13.78
CA PRO A 27 26.13 11.84 12.32
C PRO A 27 24.71 11.65 11.77
N PRO A 28 24.31 12.35 10.69
CA PRO A 28 23.03 12.11 10.05
C PRO A 28 22.98 10.65 9.60
N ARG A 29 21.93 9.93 10.01
CA ARG A 29 21.65 8.58 9.52
C ARG A 29 21.50 8.66 8.00
N GLU A 30 22.36 7.97 7.27
CA GLU A 30 22.18 7.75 5.84
C GLU A 30 20.79 7.16 5.62
N THR A 31 20.01 7.81 4.75
CA THR A 31 18.69 7.35 4.31
C THR A 31 18.86 6.23 3.30
N THR A 32 19.50 5.12 3.70
CA THR A 32 19.55 3.94 2.84
C THR A 32 18.13 3.41 2.65
N PRO A 33 17.65 3.29 1.40
CA PRO A 33 16.37 2.65 1.13
C PRO A 33 16.39 1.24 1.66
N TRP A 34 15.26 0.80 2.20
CA TRP A 34 15.17 -0.51 2.79
C TRP A 34 15.26 -1.59 1.70
N ARG A 35 16.40 -2.29 1.69
CA ARG A 35 16.69 -3.41 0.78
C ARG A 35 16.25 -4.70 1.48
N TRP A 36 15.32 -5.46 0.89
CA TRP A 36 14.85 -6.72 1.48
C TRP A 36 14.98 -7.88 0.49
N SER A 37 15.90 -8.79 0.78
CA SER A 37 15.96 -10.11 0.16
C SER A 37 15.12 -11.11 0.96
N SER A 38 14.61 -12.15 0.29
CA SER A 38 13.93 -13.26 0.99
C SER A 38 14.91 -14.13 1.80
N SER A 39 16.22 -13.94 1.64
CA SER A 39 17.31 -14.67 2.30
C SER A 39 17.64 -14.09 3.68
N SER A 40 16.78 -14.35 4.68
CA SER A 40 17.29 -14.50 6.05
C SER A 40 17.11 -15.95 6.48
N SER A 41 18.24 -16.63 6.59
CA SER A 41 18.39 -17.93 7.20
C SER A 41 18.00 -17.83 8.68
N SER A 42 16.72 -18.08 8.97
CA SER A 42 16.23 -18.35 10.32
C SER A 42 15.50 -19.70 10.32
N PRO A 43 15.54 -20.45 11.43
CA PRO A 43 15.62 -21.91 11.40
C PRO A 43 14.43 -22.60 10.74
N ARG A 44 14.80 -23.62 9.97
CA ARG A 44 13.95 -24.59 9.30
C ARG A 44 13.07 -25.29 10.34
N TRP A 45 11.78 -25.45 9.99
CA TRP A 45 10.76 -26.39 10.49
C TRP A 45 10.31 -26.32 11.97
N MET A 46 9.12 -25.75 12.18
CA MET A 46 7.97 -26.42 12.83
C MET A 46 6.70 -25.71 12.34
N SER A 47 5.66 -26.50 12.00
CA SER A 47 4.36 -26.10 11.43
C SER A 47 4.28 -26.11 9.90
N ALA A 48 4.48 -27.30 9.32
CA ALA A 48 3.71 -27.70 8.14
C ALA A 48 2.22 -27.69 8.52
N GLY A 49 1.37 -27.03 7.72
CA GLY A 49 -0.09 -27.18 7.82
C GLY A 49 -0.90 -26.03 8.40
N VAL A 50 -0.42 -24.78 8.40
CA VAL A 50 -1.28 -23.62 8.73
C VAL A 50 -1.48 -22.75 7.49
N SER A 51 -2.74 -22.62 7.07
CA SER A 51 -3.19 -21.55 6.18
C SER A 51 -2.67 -20.22 6.74
N ARG A 52 -1.56 -19.70 6.18
CA ARG A 52 -1.01 -18.42 6.64
C ARG A 52 -2.02 -17.34 6.29
N GLU A 53 -2.65 -16.78 7.33
CA GLU A 53 -3.67 -15.73 7.19
C GLU A 53 -3.14 -14.55 6.37
N ARG A 54 -1.87 -14.18 6.60
CA ARG A 54 -1.08 -13.21 5.84
C ARG A 54 -0.04 -13.92 4.97
N THR A 55 0.40 -13.31 3.87
CA THR A 55 1.54 -13.85 3.11
C THR A 55 2.83 -13.78 3.92
N ALA A 56 3.87 -14.52 3.49
CA ALA A 56 5.20 -14.39 4.07
C ALA A 56 5.75 -12.97 3.92
N MET A 57 5.47 -12.32 2.79
CA MET A 57 5.93 -10.96 2.49
C MET A 57 5.19 -9.91 3.32
N THR A 58 3.86 -9.95 3.39
CA THR A 58 3.07 -9.11 4.30
C THR A 58 3.54 -9.25 5.74
N THR A 59 3.78 -10.48 6.21
CA THR A 59 4.26 -10.72 7.58
C THR A 59 5.64 -10.10 7.80
N LYS A 60 6.56 -10.25 6.85
CA LYS A 60 7.90 -9.62 6.90
C LYS A 60 7.80 -8.09 6.91
N LEU A 61 7.06 -7.50 5.97
CA LEU A 61 6.86 -6.05 5.87
C LEU A 61 6.20 -5.47 7.12
N TRP A 62 5.23 -6.20 7.67
CA TRP A 62 4.56 -5.86 8.91
C TRP A 62 5.51 -5.89 10.12
N ASN A 63 6.32 -6.95 10.26
CA ASN A 63 7.29 -7.06 11.34
C ASN A 63 8.36 -5.97 11.25
N ALA A 64 8.79 -5.62 10.04
CA ALA A 64 9.69 -4.48 9.83
C ALA A 64 9.05 -3.17 10.31
N ARG A 65 7.75 -2.97 10.04
CA ARG A 65 7.00 -1.80 10.53
C ARG A 65 6.84 -1.80 12.06
N LEU A 66 6.58 -2.96 12.67
CA LEU A 66 6.56 -3.13 14.12
C LEU A 66 7.91 -2.81 14.77
N ALA A 67 9.00 -3.32 14.18
CA ALA A 67 10.35 -3.05 14.66
C ALA A 67 10.70 -1.56 14.58
N ALA A 68 10.35 -0.90 13.47
CA ALA A 68 10.52 0.54 13.31
C ALA A 68 9.66 1.34 14.33
N ALA A 69 8.40 0.94 14.53
CA ALA A 69 7.53 1.57 15.53
C ALA A 69 8.06 1.41 16.96
N LYS A 70 8.57 0.22 17.30
CA LYS A 70 9.19 -0.05 18.61
C LYS A 70 10.49 0.75 18.80
N ALA A 71 11.32 0.86 17.76
CA ALA A 71 12.52 1.69 17.79
C ALA A 71 12.20 3.18 17.97
N ALA A 72 11.05 3.63 17.45
CA ALA A 72 10.53 4.98 17.64
C ALA A 72 9.76 5.18 18.96
N GLY A 73 9.81 4.22 19.90
CA GLY A 73 9.17 4.32 21.22
C GLY A 73 7.63 4.33 21.17
N VAL A 74 7.02 3.89 20.05
CA VAL A 74 5.56 3.78 19.92
C VAL A 74 5.09 2.50 20.58
N ASP A 75 4.96 2.52 21.90
CA ASP A 75 4.17 1.52 22.60
C ASP A 75 2.70 1.75 22.27
N SER A 76 1.97 0.67 21.98
CA SER A 76 0.56 0.69 21.61
C SER A 76 -0.39 1.26 22.69
N ASN A 77 0.14 1.71 23.83
CA ASN A 77 -0.55 2.39 24.91
C ASN A 77 0.41 3.28 25.72
N ALA A 78 0.89 4.40 25.17
CA ALA A 78 1.39 5.49 26.01
C ALA A 78 1.36 6.82 25.24
N ALA A 79 0.60 7.77 25.79
CA ALA A 79 0.76 9.19 25.51
C ALA A 79 2.08 9.66 26.15
N THR A 80 3.21 9.22 25.62
CA THR A 80 4.51 9.81 25.97
C THR A 80 4.63 11.13 25.20
N GLU A 81 5.41 12.07 25.75
CA GLU A 81 5.63 13.48 25.35
C GLU A 81 6.24 13.68 23.95
N THR A 82 5.87 12.84 22.99
CA THR A 82 6.27 12.91 21.59
C THR A 82 5.48 14.02 20.91
N SER A 83 6.18 15.01 20.37
CA SER A 83 5.55 16.15 19.71
C SER A 83 5.02 15.77 18.32
N ASN A 84 4.00 16.48 17.86
CA ASN A 84 3.60 16.40 16.46
C ASN A 84 4.74 16.96 15.60
N GLN A 85 4.93 16.39 14.41
CA GLN A 85 5.92 16.87 13.44
C GLN A 85 5.79 18.39 13.26
N ALA A 86 6.79 19.15 13.70
CA ALA A 86 6.75 20.61 13.73
C ALA A 86 6.97 21.22 12.33
N ALA A 87 7.80 20.57 11.51
CA ALA A 87 8.14 21.01 10.15
C ALA A 87 8.12 19.83 9.17
N LEU A 88 7.57 20.07 7.98
CA LEU A 88 7.54 19.08 6.90
C LEU A 88 8.90 19.04 6.18
N VAL A 89 9.40 17.85 5.92
CA VAL A 89 10.65 17.63 5.18
C VAL A 89 10.30 17.27 3.73
N SER A 90 10.81 18.03 2.77
CA SER A 90 10.62 17.70 1.35
C SER A 90 11.49 16.50 0.98
N LYS A 91 10.92 15.50 0.33
CA LYS A 91 11.61 14.24 -0.01
C LYS A 91 11.53 13.90 -1.49
N PRO A 92 12.58 13.29 -2.08
CA PRO A 92 12.48 12.71 -3.40
C PRO A 92 11.65 11.42 -3.40
N PRO A 93 11.15 10.97 -4.56
CA PRO A 93 10.53 9.66 -4.68
C PRO A 93 11.56 8.55 -4.40
N VAL A 94 11.41 7.84 -3.30
CA VAL A 94 12.23 6.65 -3.00
C VAL A 94 11.50 5.40 -3.46
N ALA A 95 12.15 4.64 -4.34
CA ALA A 95 11.62 3.36 -4.81
C ALA A 95 11.96 2.24 -3.82
N THR A 96 10.97 1.43 -3.51
CA THR A 96 11.09 0.27 -2.63
C THR A 96 10.58 -0.96 -3.37
N SER A 97 11.34 -2.06 -3.32
CA SER A 97 11.02 -3.28 -4.06
C SER A 97 11.06 -4.54 -3.19
N VAL A 98 10.35 -5.56 -3.65
CA VAL A 98 10.34 -6.91 -3.09
C VAL A 98 10.36 -7.90 -4.25
N ARG A 99 11.29 -8.86 -4.21
CA ARG A 99 11.39 -9.94 -5.21
C ARG A 99 10.66 -11.18 -4.75
N TYR A 100 9.83 -11.72 -5.63
CA TYR A 100 9.26 -13.05 -5.55
C TYR A 100 10.16 -14.02 -6.31
N ARG A 101 10.90 -14.84 -5.55
CA ARG A 101 11.82 -15.85 -6.10
C ARG A 101 11.08 -17.16 -6.39
N PHE A 102 10.09 -17.14 -7.28
CA PHE A 102 9.25 -18.30 -7.58
C PHE A 102 10.04 -19.48 -8.15
N THR A 103 11.14 -19.23 -8.85
CA THR A 103 11.94 -20.30 -9.46
C THR A 103 12.85 -21.01 -8.48
N SER A 104 13.13 -20.41 -7.30
CA SER A 104 14.06 -20.98 -6.30
C SER A 104 13.44 -21.22 -4.92
N ASP A 105 12.23 -20.71 -4.64
CA ASP A 105 11.53 -20.86 -3.36
C ASP A 105 10.18 -21.57 -3.58
N ASP A 106 10.19 -22.90 -3.49
CA ASP A 106 8.99 -23.75 -3.66
C ASP A 106 7.87 -23.41 -2.67
N ALA A 107 8.21 -23.00 -1.45
CA ALA A 107 7.22 -22.66 -0.44
C ALA A 107 6.52 -21.35 -0.77
N LEU A 108 7.27 -20.37 -1.31
CA LEU A 108 6.70 -19.14 -1.85
C LEU A 108 5.85 -19.44 -3.08
N LEU A 109 6.36 -20.23 -4.03
CA LEU A 109 5.63 -20.64 -5.23
C LEU A 109 4.26 -21.24 -4.87
N GLU A 110 4.23 -22.22 -3.98
CA GLU A 110 3.00 -22.90 -3.57
C GLU A 110 2.02 -21.95 -2.85
N ALA A 111 2.52 -21.03 -2.03
CA ALA A 111 1.68 -20.05 -1.34
C ALA A 111 0.94 -19.09 -2.30
N TYR A 112 1.47 -18.87 -3.50
CA TYR A 112 0.91 -17.98 -4.52
C TYR A 112 0.30 -18.74 -5.71
N ARG A 113 0.40 -20.07 -5.76
CA ARG A 113 -0.16 -20.92 -6.81
C ARG A 113 -1.64 -21.24 -6.57
N SER A 114 -2.50 -20.97 -7.55
CA SER A 114 -3.90 -21.40 -7.54
C SER A 114 -4.06 -22.86 -7.98
N PRO A 115 -5.22 -23.51 -7.78
CA PRO A 115 -5.47 -24.87 -8.26
C PRO A 115 -5.28 -25.08 -9.77
N TRP A 116 -5.36 -23.99 -10.56
CA TRP A 116 -5.15 -24.01 -12.01
C TRP A 116 -3.72 -23.61 -12.42
N ASN A 117 -2.76 -23.66 -11.48
CA ASN A 117 -1.38 -23.24 -11.69
C ASN A 117 -1.23 -21.78 -12.18
N ALA A 118 -2.12 -20.90 -11.73
CA ALA A 118 -2.05 -19.46 -11.98
C ALA A 118 -1.70 -18.68 -10.71
N VAL A 119 -1.19 -17.46 -10.83
CA VAL A 119 -0.91 -16.60 -9.67
C VAL A 119 -2.21 -16.21 -8.96
N ARG A 120 -2.28 -16.40 -7.64
CA ARG A 120 -3.35 -15.91 -6.78
C ARG A 120 -3.24 -14.39 -6.66
N ILE A 121 -3.97 -13.67 -7.52
CA ILE A 121 -3.91 -12.20 -7.57
C ILE A 121 -4.30 -11.55 -6.24
N GLY A 122 -5.19 -12.16 -5.45
CA GLY A 122 -5.55 -11.70 -4.12
C GLY A 122 -4.36 -11.60 -3.16
N ARG A 123 -3.45 -12.59 -3.19
CA ARG A 123 -2.18 -12.55 -2.43
C ARG A 123 -1.26 -11.44 -2.89
N VAL A 124 -1.18 -11.20 -4.19
CA VAL A 124 -0.36 -10.10 -4.75
C VAL A 124 -0.92 -8.74 -4.32
N LEU A 125 -2.25 -8.56 -4.35
CA LEU A 125 -2.90 -7.32 -3.88
C LEU A 125 -2.71 -7.08 -2.38
N GLU A 126 -2.70 -8.14 -1.57
CA GLU A 126 -2.38 -8.09 -0.14
C GLU A 126 -0.96 -7.56 0.12
N ASP A 127 0.01 -8.06 -0.65
CA ASP A 127 1.41 -7.64 -0.58
C ASP A 127 1.60 -6.21 -1.09
N LEU A 128 0.93 -5.83 -2.17
CA LEU A 128 1.00 -4.48 -2.72
C LEU A 128 0.53 -3.43 -1.70
N ASP A 129 -0.57 -3.70 -0.98
CA ASP A 129 -1.04 -2.80 0.09
C ASP A 129 -0.04 -2.76 1.27
N SER A 130 0.57 -3.90 1.59
CA SER A 130 1.58 -4.00 2.67
C SER A 130 2.82 -3.17 2.33
N LEU A 131 3.32 -3.31 1.10
CA LEU A 131 4.49 -2.61 0.59
C LEU A 131 4.21 -1.10 0.47
N ALA A 132 3.04 -0.73 -0.06
CA ALA A 132 2.60 0.66 -0.12
C ALA A 132 2.49 1.27 1.29
N GLY A 133 2.01 0.51 2.28
CA GLY A 133 1.97 0.95 3.67
C GLY A 133 3.36 1.23 4.27
N ASN A 134 4.37 0.46 3.89
CA ASN A 134 5.77 0.68 4.31
C ASN A 134 6.37 1.90 3.61
N ILE A 135 6.15 2.05 2.31
CA ILE A 135 6.57 3.25 1.55
C ILE A 135 5.92 4.50 2.16
N ALA A 136 4.62 4.46 2.48
CA ALA A 136 3.92 5.58 3.11
C ALA A 136 4.54 5.94 4.46
N PHE A 137 4.87 4.93 5.28
CA PHE A 137 5.51 5.14 6.58
C PHE A 137 6.89 5.81 6.43
N GLN A 138 7.72 5.30 5.54
CA GLN A 138 9.05 5.86 5.24
C GLN A 138 8.96 7.29 4.69
N HIS A 139 7.98 7.57 3.84
CA HIS A 139 7.80 8.90 3.28
C HIS A 139 7.39 9.92 4.35
N CYS A 140 6.50 9.54 5.26
CA CYS A 140 6.05 10.41 6.37
C CYS A 140 7.09 10.60 7.48
N ASP A 141 8.01 9.67 7.67
CA ASP A 141 9.07 9.77 8.68
C ASP A 141 9.92 11.04 8.46
N ASP A 142 10.26 11.80 9.49
CA ASP A 142 11.16 12.95 9.39
C ASP A 142 12.58 12.63 9.90
N GLY A 143 12.81 11.39 10.34
CA GLY A 143 14.09 10.94 10.90
C GLY A 143 14.32 11.39 12.34
N VAL A 144 13.33 12.05 12.97
CA VAL A 144 13.39 12.51 14.35
C VAL A 144 12.69 11.48 15.23
N VAL A 145 13.41 10.96 16.23
CA VAL A 145 12.91 9.88 17.10
C VAL A 145 11.75 10.38 17.98
N GLU A 146 11.79 11.65 18.34
CA GLU A 146 10.81 12.36 19.16
C GLU A 146 9.59 12.84 18.36
N THR A 147 9.53 12.60 17.05
CA THR A 147 8.35 12.87 16.23
C THR A 147 7.43 11.66 16.25
N ARG A 148 6.16 11.90 16.59
CA ARG A 148 5.19 10.81 16.67
C ARG A 148 4.86 10.31 15.26
N PRO A 149 4.94 8.99 14.99
CA PRO A 149 4.54 8.45 13.71
C PRO A 149 3.05 8.70 13.42
N GLN A 150 2.79 9.16 12.20
CA GLN A 150 1.45 9.43 11.74
C GLN A 150 0.66 8.12 11.56
N LEU A 151 -0.64 8.20 11.82
CA LEU A 151 -1.57 7.12 11.54
C LEU A 151 -1.86 7.07 10.04
N LEU A 152 -1.33 6.05 9.37
CA LEU A 152 -1.50 5.85 7.93
C LEU A 152 -2.57 4.81 7.63
N VAL A 153 -3.52 5.19 6.77
CA VAL A 153 -4.61 4.31 6.32
C VAL A 153 -4.69 4.28 4.80
N THR A 154 -4.95 3.09 4.24
CA THR A 154 -5.31 2.94 2.83
C THR A 154 -6.69 3.55 2.61
N ALA A 155 -6.76 4.64 1.85
CA ALA A 155 -8.02 5.36 1.57
C ALA A 155 -8.68 4.86 0.29
N SER A 156 -7.90 4.58 -0.76
CA SER A 156 -8.39 3.92 -1.96
C SER A 156 -7.27 3.19 -2.69
N VAL A 157 -7.64 2.16 -3.43
CA VAL A 157 -6.78 1.52 -4.43
C VAL A 157 -7.45 1.73 -5.77
N ASP A 158 -6.74 2.40 -6.68
CA ASP A 158 -7.26 2.81 -7.97
C ASP A 158 -6.43 2.17 -9.09
N ARG A 159 -7.07 2.01 -10.25
CA ARG A 159 -6.41 1.62 -11.52
C ARG A 159 -5.52 0.39 -11.42
N VAL A 160 -5.93 -0.62 -10.65
CA VAL A 160 -5.31 -1.95 -10.73
C VAL A 160 -5.50 -2.46 -12.16
N ARG A 161 -4.39 -2.55 -12.89
CA ARG A 161 -4.35 -2.98 -14.29
C ARG A 161 -3.37 -4.12 -14.42
N LEU A 162 -3.86 -5.26 -14.89
CA LEU A 162 -3.05 -6.38 -15.31
C LEU A 162 -2.82 -6.24 -16.82
N HIS A 163 -1.63 -5.77 -17.20
CA HIS A 163 -1.26 -5.61 -18.61
C HIS A 163 -0.86 -6.95 -19.22
N ARG A 164 -0.27 -7.83 -18.39
CA ARG A 164 0.13 -9.18 -18.76
C ARG A 164 -0.11 -10.12 -17.58
N ALA A 165 -0.46 -11.36 -17.86
CA ALA A 165 -0.61 -12.37 -16.81
C ALA A 165 0.68 -12.51 -16.01
N LEU A 166 0.56 -12.52 -14.68
CA LEU A 166 1.68 -12.86 -13.80
C LEU A 166 1.91 -14.37 -13.89
N ARG A 167 3.17 -14.77 -14.10
CA ARG A 167 3.53 -16.18 -14.27
C ARG A 167 4.23 -16.71 -13.02
N LEU A 168 4.13 -18.02 -12.83
CA LEU A 168 4.75 -18.75 -11.71
C LEU A 168 6.08 -19.42 -12.10
N ASP A 169 6.41 -19.43 -13.40
CA ASP A 169 7.63 -20.05 -13.95
C ASP A 169 8.78 -19.04 -14.13
N GLU A 170 8.59 -17.81 -13.68
CA GLU A 170 9.60 -16.75 -13.65
C GLU A 170 9.53 -15.98 -12.33
N ASP A 171 10.65 -15.39 -11.93
CA ASP A 171 10.68 -14.49 -10.79
C ASP A 171 9.97 -13.18 -11.11
N LEU A 172 9.32 -12.59 -10.09
CA LEU A 172 8.66 -11.30 -10.21
C LEU A 172 9.26 -10.29 -9.22
N THR A 173 9.29 -9.03 -9.60
CA THR A 173 9.67 -7.92 -8.72
C THR A 173 8.50 -6.96 -8.58
N LEU A 174 8.02 -6.79 -7.35
CA LEU A 174 7.11 -5.71 -7.00
C LEU A 174 7.92 -4.47 -6.64
N THR A 175 7.54 -3.32 -7.18
CA THR A 175 8.20 -2.05 -6.92
C THR A 175 7.14 -1.00 -6.60
N GLY A 176 7.47 -0.03 -5.75
CA GLY A 176 6.61 1.10 -5.49
C GLY A 176 7.38 2.35 -5.10
N ALA A 177 6.82 3.51 -5.45
CA ALA A 177 7.33 4.80 -5.03
C ALA A 177 6.19 5.82 -4.88
N VAL A 178 6.39 6.83 -4.03
CA VAL A 178 5.44 7.94 -3.93
C VAL A 178 5.48 8.72 -5.24
N SER A 179 4.31 8.87 -5.85
CA SER A 179 4.13 9.52 -7.15
C SER A 179 3.49 10.90 -7.06
N TRP A 180 2.76 11.18 -5.98
CA TRP A 180 2.14 12.47 -5.73
C TRP A 180 1.82 12.65 -4.24
N VAL A 181 1.89 13.89 -3.74
CA VAL A 181 1.55 14.26 -2.36
C VAL A 181 0.61 15.47 -2.37
N GLY A 182 -0.47 15.38 -1.60
CA GLY A 182 -1.35 16.50 -1.26
C GLY A 182 -1.12 16.97 0.18
N ARG A 183 -2.11 17.64 0.79
CA ARG A 183 -1.98 18.11 2.18
C ARG A 183 -1.78 16.94 3.16
N SER A 184 -2.71 16.00 3.18
CA SER A 184 -2.76 14.89 4.16
C SER A 184 -2.89 13.52 3.49
N SER A 185 -2.57 13.46 2.20
CA SER A 185 -2.76 12.28 1.37
C SER A 185 -1.61 12.12 0.41
N MET A 186 -1.25 10.90 0.07
CA MET A 186 -0.23 10.60 -0.93
C MET A 186 -0.71 9.48 -1.84
N VAL A 187 -0.23 9.48 -3.08
CA VAL A 187 -0.47 8.41 -4.05
C VAL A 187 0.83 7.68 -4.29
N ILE A 188 0.81 6.37 -4.09
CA ILE A 188 1.94 5.47 -4.27
C ILE A 188 1.69 4.67 -5.54
N ARG A 189 2.60 4.82 -6.50
CA ARG A 189 2.57 4.06 -7.75
C ARG A 189 3.23 2.72 -7.50
N MET A 190 2.47 1.64 -7.70
CA MET A 190 2.94 0.27 -7.56
C MET A 190 2.98 -0.42 -8.92
N GLU A 191 4.05 -1.18 -9.18
CA GLU A 191 4.27 -1.89 -10.43
C GLU A 191 4.86 -3.28 -10.16
N ALA A 192 4.46 -4.27 -10.95
CA ALA A 192 5.04 -5.61 -10.94
C ALA A 192 5.73 -5.89 -12.27
N TRP A 193 6.94 -6.43 -12.23
CA TRP A 193 7.78 -6.71 -13.37
C TRP A 193 8.24 -8.17 -13.33
N PRO A 194 8.44 -8.84 -14.48
CA PRO A 194 9.36 -9.97 -14.54
C PRO A 194 10.73 -9.52 -14.04
N ALA A 195 11.38 -10.31 -13.20
CA ALA A 195 12.59 -9.88 -12.51
C ALA A 195 13.74 -9.57 -13.48
N ASP A 196 13.79 -10.24 -14.63
CA ASP A 196 14.80 -10.05 -15.67
C ASP A 196 14.35 -9.06 -16.77
N HIS A 197 13.24 -8.33 -16.57
CA HIS A 197 12.73 -7.38 -17.55
C HIS A 197 13.73 -6.22 -17.74
N PRO A 198 14.09 -5.84 -18.98
CA PRO A 198 15.13 -4.85 -19.25
C PRO A 198 14.81 -3.45 -18.70
N ASP A 199 13.53 -3.10 -18.71
CA ASP A 199 12.98 -1.83 -18.22
C ASP A 199 12.51 -1.88 -16.76
N ALA A 200 12.59 -3.06 -16.11
CA ALA A 200 12.36 -3.09 -14.68
C ALA A 200 13.36 -2.13 -14.02
N PRO A 201 12.96 -1.38 -12.98
CA PRO A 201 13.89 -0.55 -12.23
C PRO A 201 15.13 -1.39 -11.84
N ARG A 202 16.29 -1.08 -12.46
CA ARG A 202 17.54 -1.85 -12.36
C ARG A 202 18.29 -1.63 -11.07
N GLU A 203 17.92 -0.58 -10.35
CA GLU A 203 18.39 -0.44 -8.99
C GLU A 203 17.93 -1.67 -8.23
N TYR A 204 18.90 -2.39 -7.66
CA TYR A 204 18.71 -3.50 -6.74
C TYR A 204 18.67 -4.92 -7.36
N ILE A 205 19.64 -5.22 -8.24
CA ILE A 205 20.24 -6.57 -8.30
C ILE A 205 20.71 -6.94 -6.89
N ASP A 206 20.37 -8.15 -6.45
CA ASP A 206 20.89 -8.77 -5.23
C ASP A 206 22.43 -8.82 -5.33
N ASP A 207 23.14 -8.06 -4.49
CA ASP A 207 24.53 -8.40 -4.14
C ASP A 207 24.45 -9.41 -2.98
N ASP A 208 23.87 -10.57 -3.27
CA ASP A 208 24.11 -11.76 -2.47
C ASP A 208 25.50 -12.23 -2.91
N GLY A 209 26.53 -11.93 -2.13
CA GLY A 209 27.95 -12.10 -2.48
C GLY A 209 28.35 -13.51 -2.92
N ASP A 210 28.16 -13.80 -4.20
CA ASP A 210 28.78 -14.90 -4.91
C ASP A 210 29.48 -14.36 -6.17
N GLY A 211 30.81 -14.43 -6.14
CA GLY A 211 31.66 -14.46 -7.33
C GLY A 211 31.76 -13.18 -8.15
N GLY A 212 32.81 -12.40 -7.87
CA GLY A 212 33.30 -11.38 -8.79
C GLY A 212 33.49 -11.93 -10.21
N GLY A 213 32.83 -11.29 -11.16
CA GLY A 213 33.09 -11.42 -12.58
C GLY A 213 33.13 -10.02 -13.18
N ASP A 214 34.33 -9.52 -13.42
CA ASP A 214 34.58 -8.36 -14.27
C ASP A 214 33.74 -8.47 -15.55
N ARG A 215 32.90 -7.46 -15.80
CA ARG A 215 32.18 -7.31 -17.07
C ARG A 215 32.34 -5.89 -17.57
N THR A 216 33.56 -5.57 -17.95
CA THR A 216 33.82 -4.62 -19.02
C THR A 216 33.13 -5.08 -20.32
N GLY A 217 32.37 -4.18 -20.95
CA GLY A 217 32.08 -4.25 -22.39
C GLY A 217 30.67 -4.69 -22.82
N GLY A 218 29.97 -3.76 -23.47
CA GLY A 218 29.03 -4.07 -24.54
C GLY A 218 27.57 -3.76 -24.24
N GLU A 219 27.11 -2.60 -24.72
CA GLU A 219 25.70 -2.31 -25.00
C GLU A 219 25.20 -3.27 -26.10
N LYS A 220 24.95 -4.53 -25.73
CA LYS A 220 24.26 -5.48 -26.59
C LYS A 220 22.77 -5.20 -26.41
N THR A 221 22.16 -4.63 -27.44
CA THR A 221 20.70 -4.55 -27.60
C THR A 221 20.12 -5.96 -27.51
N ARG A 222 19.77 -6.40 -26.29
CA ARG A 222 19.03 -7.64 -26.07
C ARG A 222 17.66 -7.43 -26.67
N THR A 223 17.37 -8.11 -27.78
CA THR A 223 16.00 -8.25 -28.29
C THR A 223 15.22 -9.01 -27.22
N THR A 224 14.49 -8.28 -26.37
CA THR A 224 13.79 -8.91 -25.25
C THR A 224 12.45 -9.45 -25.75
N ALA A 225 12.17 -10.73 -25.46
CA ALA A 225 10.85 -11.34 -25.66
C ALA A 225 9.74 -10.67 -24.79
N PHE A 226 10.11 -9.69 -23.96
CA PHE A 226 9.20 -8.96 -23.10
C PHE A 226 8.57 -7.77 -23.85
N ALA A 227 7.23 -7.69 -23.80
CA ALA A 227 6.51 -6.49 -24.19
C ALA A 227 6.83 -5.35 -23.21
N PRO A 228 6.89 -4.09 -23.68
CA PRO A 228 7.33 -2.95 -22.86
C PRO A 228 6.41 -2.70 -21.64
N GLY A 229 6.97 -2.08 -20.61
CA GLY A 229 6.24 -1.66 -19.41
C GLY A 229 5.99 -2.78 -18.39
N PRO A 230 5.32 -2.50 -17.27
CA PRO A 230 5.10 -3.48 -16.19
C PRO A 230 3.99 -4.49 -16.52
N SER A 231 4.04 -5.66 -15.89
CA SER A 231 2.98 -6.69 -16.03
C SER A 231 1.73 -6.31 -15.24
N LEU A 232 1.89 -5.64 -14.10
CA LEU A 232 0.80 -5.07 -13.32
C LEU A 232 1.15 -3.64 -12.90
N SER A 233 0.15 -2.77 -12.87
CA SER A 233 0.29 -1.45 -12.23
C SER A 233 -0.93 -1.07 -11.41
N ALA A 234 -0.74 -0.36 -10.31
CA ALA A 234 -1.82 0.12 -9.44
C ALA A 234 -1.42 1.42 -8.74
N ASP A 235 -2.41 2.24 -8.37
CA ASP A 235 -2.20 3.49 -7.63
C ASP A 235 -2.87 3.36 -6.24
N PHE A 236 -2.07 3.38 -5.18
CA PHE A 236 -2.55 3.29 -3.80
C PHE A 236 -2.59 4.68 -3.17
N THR A 237 -3.76 5.13 -2.73
CA THR A 237 -3.92 6.40 -2.02
C THR A 237 -3.91 6.15 -0.51
N PHE A 238 -2.92 6.71 0.17
CA PHE A 238 -2.83 6.71 1.63
C PHE A 238 -3.22 8.07 2.20
N VAL A 239 -3.84 8.07 3.37
CA VAL A 239 -4.15 9.28 4.13
C VAL A 239 -3.45 9.22 5.49
N ALA A 240 -2.83 10.33 5.85
CA ALA A 240 -2.20 10.53 7.15
C ALA A 240 -3.18 11.18 8.13
N ARG A 241 -3.20 10.64 9.34
CA ARG A 241 -4.00 11.14 10.46
C ARG A 241 -3.13 11.30 11.69
N ASP A 242 -3.50 12.22 12.55
CA ASP A 242 -2.95 12.31 13.90
C ASP A 242 -3.49 11.11 14.70
N PRO A 243 -2.63 10.28 15.32
CA PRO A 243 -3.07 9.10 16.06
C PRO A 243 -3.88 9.42 17.33
N VAL A 244 -3.72 10.60 17.92
CA VAL A 244 -4.43 11.04 19.13
C VAL A 244 -5.72 11.78 18.77
N THR A 245 -5.62 12.81 17.92
CA THR A 245 -6.81 13.61 17.57
C THR A 245 -7.65 13.00 16.46
N ASN A 246 -7.12 12.01 15.75
CA ASN A 246 -7.73 11.37 14.58
C ASN A 246 -8.04 12.35 13.43
N LYS A 247 -7.55 13.60 13.50
CA LYS A 247 -7.69 14.60 12.43
C LYS A 247 -6.66 14.34 11.33
N SER A 248 -6.84 14.97 10.17
CA SER A 248 -5.88 14.88 9.05
C SER A 248 -4.52 15.44 9.47
N ALA A 249 -3.44 14.69 9.25
CA ALA A 249 -2.07 15.12 9.49
C ALA A 249 -1.38 15.48 8.16
N ALA A 250 -0.46 16.44 8.17
CA ALA A 250 0.22 16.88 6.96
C ALA A 250 1.30 15.88 6.53
N VAL A 251 1.46 15.66 5.22
CA VAL A 251 2.45 14.74 4.66
C VAL A 251 3.64 15.52 4.10
N ASN A 252 4.85 14.98 4.27
CA ASN A 252 6.09 15.46 3.67
C ASN A 252 5.96 15.71 2.15
N PRO A 253 6.22 16.93 1.64
CA PRO A 253 6.13 17.23 0.22
C PRO A 253 7.03 16.33 -0.63
N LEU A 254 6.53 15.93 -1.81
CA LEU A 254 7.30 15.18 -2.79
C LEU A 254 8.00 16.13 -3.76
N VAL A 255 9.31 15.96 -3.95
CA VAL A 255 10.12 16.72 -4.90
C VAL A 255 10.64 15.78 -5.99
N PRO A 256 10.08 15.82 -7.21
CA PRO A 256 10.59 15.00 -8.30
C PRO A 256 12.03 15.36 -8.66
N ASP A 257 12.88 14.34 -8.70
CA ASP A 257 14.32 14.39 -8.91
C ASP A 257 14.75 14.38 -10.40
N CYS A 258 13.92 13.81 -11.28
CA CYS A 258 14.22 13.71 -12.71
C CYS A 258 12.98 13.95 -13.59
N ALA A 259 13.18 14.01 -14.91
CA ALA A 259 12.10 14.24 -15.87
C ALA A 259 11.01 13.17 -15.82
N ARG A 260 11.39 11.90 -15.61
CA ARG A 260 10.45 10.77 -15.51
C ARG A 260 9.56 10.90 -14.28
N THR A 261 10.14 11.15 -13.11
CA THR A 261 9.38 11.29 -11.86
C THR A 261 8.53 12.55 -11.86
N ARG A 262 9.00 13.63 -12.50
CA ARG A 262 8.20 14.85 -12.71
C ARG A 262 6.99 14.62 -13.59
N ALA A 263 7.17 13.96 -14.74
CA ALA A 263 6.06 13.61 -15.61
C ALA A 263 5.03 12.69 -14.90
N LEU A 264 5.51 11.74 -14.10
CA LEU A 264 4.63 10.89 -13.28
C LEU A 264 3.87 11.71 -12.23
N PHE A 265 4.52 12.68 -11.59
CA PHE A 265 3.91 13.58 -10.62
C PHE A 265 2.78 14.40 -11.25
N ASP A 266 3.07 15.08 -12.36
CA ASP A 266 2.10 15.94 -13.05
C ASP A 266 0.91 15.13 -13.57
N ALA A 267 1.18 13.97 -14.16
CA ALA A 267 0.14 13.08 -14.66
C ALA A 267 -0.73 12.53 -13.51
N THR A 268 -0.14 12.26 -12.34
CA THR A 268 -0.88 11.79 -11.16
C THR A 268 -1.69 12.92 -10.53
N ALA A 269 -1.13 14.13 -10.44
CA ALA A 269 -1.82 15.33 -9.96
C ALA A 269 -3.09 15.61 -10.78
N ALA A 270 -2.97 15.62 -12.11
CA ALA A 270 -4.11 15.84 -13.01
C ALA A 270 -5.23 14.81 -12.79
N ARG A 271 -4.86 13.53 -12.55
CA ARG A 271 -5.82 12.46 -12.25
C ARG A 271 -6.50 12.66 -10.90
N VAL A 272 -5.74 12.98 -9.87
CA VAL A 272 -6.27 13.26 -8.53
C VAL A 272 -7.25 14.42 -8.59
N ASP A 273 -6.93 15.48 -9.33
CA ASP A 273 -7.82 16.63 -9.49
C ASP A 273 -9.08 16.29 -10.28
N ALA A 274 -8.97 15.53 -11.36
CA ALA A 274 -10.13 15.03 -12.10
C ALA A 274 -11.04 14.16 -11.22
N LYS A 275 -10.47 13.26 -10.42
CA LYS A 275 -11.21 12.42 -9.47
C LYS A 275 -11.92 13.28 -8.42
N LYS A 276 -11.24 14.27 -7.84
CA LYS A 276 -11.83 15.21 -6.87
C LYS A 276 -12.98 16.03 -7.48
N ARG A 277 -12.83 16.52 -8.72
CA ARG A 277 -13.90 17.24 -9.44
C ARG A 277 -15.11 16.34 -9.67
N ARG A 278 -14.90 15.10 -10.14
CA ARG A 278 -15.97 14.11 -10.32
C ARG A 278 -16.72 13.82 -9.03
N MET A 279 -16.00 13.57 -7.94
CA MET A 279 -16.62 13.28 -6.63
C MET A 279 -17.45 14.45 -6.10
N ARG A 280 -16.98 15.70 -6.28
CA ARG A 280 -17.75 16.90 -5.93
C ARG A 280 -19.03 17.00 -6.75
N ALA A 281 -18.93 16.87 -8.07
CA ALA A 281 -20.09 16.89 -8.96
C ALA A 281 -21.12 15.80 -8.60
N THR A 282 -20.68 14.58 -8.29
CA THR A 282 -21.57 13.49 -7.83
C THR A 282 -22.24 13.85 -6.51
N ARG A 283 -21.51 14.38 -5.53
CA ARG A 283 -22.07 14.81 -4.26
C ARG A 283 -23.12 15.91 -4.44
N ASP A 284 -22.82 16.91 -5.25
CA ASP A 284 -23.71 18.05 -5.51
C ASP A 284 -24.98 17.60 -6.25
N ALA A 285 -24.86 16.65 -7.18
CA ALA A 285 -26.00 16.03 -7.85
C ALA A 285 -26.91 15.26 -6.88
N ILE A 286 -26.32 14.43 -5.99
CA ILE A 286 -27.08 13.71 -4.96
C ILE A 286 -27.80 14.69 -4.03
N ALA A 287 -27.10 15.75 -3.59
CA ALA A 287 -27.69 16.78 -2.73
C ALA A 287 -28.85 17.53 -3.41
N ALA A 288 -28.79 17.70 -4.73
CA ALA A 288 -29.85 18.29 -5.54
C ALA A 288 -30.99 17.31 -5.88
N GLY A 289 -31.00 16.10 -5.32
CA GLY A 289 -32.01 15.07 -5.60
C GLY A 289 -31.97 14.52 -7.03
N LYS A 290 -30.91 14.81 -7.79
CA LYS A 290 -30.74 14.33 -9.16
C LYS A 290 -30.16 12.92 -9.13
N HIS A 291 -30.67 12.03 -9.99
CA HIS A 291 -30.13 10.68 -10.15
C HIS A 291 -28.63 10.71 -10.50
N ALA A 292 -27.93 9.61 -10.22
CA ALA A 292 -26.48 9.43 -10.41
C ALA A 292 -25.94 9.75 -11.83
N ASP A 293 -26.84 9.93 -12.80
CA ASP A 293 -26.57 10.23 -14.20
C ASP A 293 -26.42 11.71 -14.53
N ALA A 294 -26.49 12.59 -13.52
CA ALA A 294 -26.33 14.04 -13.71
C ALA A 294 -24.96 14.45 -14.29
N GLY A 295 -23.94 13.57 -14.20
CA GLY A 295 -22.61 13.79 -14.78
C GLY A 295 -22.40 13.22 -16.19
N LEU A 296 -23.41 12.55 -16.76
CA LEU A 296 -23.35 12.02 -18.13
C LEU A 296 -23.78 13.09 -19.13
N SER A 297 -23.16 13.10 -20.32
CA SER A 297 -23.70 13.88 -21.45
C SER A 297 -25.11 13.39 -21.78
N ASP A 298 -25.92 14.25 -22.42
CA ASP A 298 -27.29 13.89 -22.78
C ASP A 298 -27.34 12.66 -23.71
N GLU A 299 -26.37 12.57 -24.63
CA GLU A 299 -26.18 11.41 -25.50
C GLU A 299 -25.87 10.13 -24.71
N THR A 300 -24.92 10.17 -23.77
CA THR A 300 -24.59 8.99 -22.96
C THR A 300 -25.75 8.60 -22.04
N ARG A 301 -26.52 9.58 -21.57
CA ARG A 301 -27.73 9.34 -20.77
C ARG A 301 -28.81 8.63 -21.59
N ALA A 302 -29.06 9.09 -22.82
CA ALA A 302 -30.00 8.45 -23.73
C ALA A 302 -29.55 7.02 -24.10
N ALA A 303 -28.28 6.84 -24.44
CA ALA A 303 -27.70 5.53 -24.75
C ALA A 303 -27.80 4.56 -23.56
N LYS A 304 -27.48 5.02 -22.35
CA LYS A 304 -27.62 4.23 -21.12
C LYS A 304 -29.08 3.82 -20.89
N LYS A 305 -30.02 4.73 -21.08
CA LYS A 305 -31.45 4.44 -20.92
C LYS A 305 -31.91 3.37 -21.92
N ALA A 306 -31.59 3.53 -23.20
CA ALA A 306 -31.94 2.54 -24.23
C ALA A 306 -31.36 1.16 -23.92
N PHE A 307 -30.11 1.10 -23.45
CA PHE A 307 -29.47 -0.14 -23.03
C PHE A 307 -30.17 -0.78 -21.81
N ALA A 308 -30.54 0.02 -20.81
CA ALA A 308 -31.24 -0.46 -19.63
C ALA A 308 -32.65 -0.98 -19.97
N ASP A 309 -33.38 -0.29 -20.85
CA ASP A 309 -34.71 -0.70 -21.30
C ASP A 309 -34.65 -2.03 -22.07
N ALA A 310 -33.66 -2.21 -22.95
CA ALA A 310 -33.43 -3.47 -23.65
C ALA A 310 -33.12 -4.63 -22.70
N LEU A 311 -32.19 -4.44 -21.76
CA LEU A 311 -31.86 -5.45 -20.74
C LEU A 311 -33.06 -5.80 -19.85
N ALA A 312 -33.89 -4.81 -19.51
CA ALA A 312 -35.08 -5.05 -18.69
C ALA A 312 -36.13 -5.90 -19.43
N ALA A 313 -36.28 -5.73 -20.75
CA ALA A 313 -37.14 -6.56 -21.57
C ALA A 313 -36.64 -8.02 -21.62
N ASP A 314 -35.35 -8.22 -21.89
CA ASP A 314 -34.73 -9.55 -21.92
C ASP A 314 -34.83 -10.24 -20.56
N ALA A 315 -34.55 -9.51 -19.48
CA ALA A 315 -34.66 -10.02 -18.11
C ALA A 315 -36.10 -10.42 -17.76
N ARG A 316 -37.11 -9.70 -18.26
CA ARG A 316 -38.52 -10.04 -18.04
C ARG A 316 -38.90 -11.33 -18.76
N THR A 317 -38.52 -11.49 -20.03
CA THR A 317 -38.76 -12.75 -20.76
C THR A 317 -38.10 -13.92 -20.05
N LEU A 318 -36.88 -13.74 -19.56
CA LEU A 318 -36.16 -14.76 -18.80
C LEU A 318 -36.84 -15.12 -17.47
N ALA A 319 -37.45 -14.15 -16.78
CA ALA A 319 -38.14 -14.36 -15.51
C ALA A 319 -39.55 -14.96 -15.66
N GLU A 320 -40.33 -14.46 -16.64
CA GLU A 320 -41.74 -14.83 -16.82
C GLU A 320 -41.93 -16.02 -17.77
N LEU A 321 -41.10 -16.14 -18.81
CA LEU A 321 -41.21 -17.14 -19.88
C LEU A 321 -39.84 -17.79 -20.21
N PRO A 322 -39.24 -18.54 -19.28
CA PRO A 322 -37.86 -19.04 -19.44
C PRO A 322 -37.66 -19.93 -20.67
N ALA A 323 -38.70 -20.64 -21.11
CA ALA A 323 -38.66 -21.50 -22.28
C ALA A 323 -38.51 -20.73 -23.61
N LEU A 324 -38.89 -19.45 -23.65
CA LEU A 324 -38.78 -18.56 -24.80
C LEU A 324 -37.56 -17.63 -24.72
N ALA A 325 -36.87 -17.61 -23.58
CA ALA A 325 -35.70 -16.77 -23.39
C ALA A 325 -34.49 -17.32 -24.17
N PRO A 326 -33.59 -16.44 -24.66
CA PRO A 326 -32.35 -16.88 -25.29
C PRO A 326 -31.51 -17.72 -24.33
N ARG A 327 -30.89 -18.79 -24.84
CA ARG A 327 -30.11 -19.76 -24.02
C ARG A 327 -28.70 -19.26 -23.66
N ASP A 328 -28.28 -18.16 -24.24
CA ASP A 328 -26.98 -17.50 -24.04
C ASP A 328 -27.04 -16.37 -23.00
N VAL A 329 -28.18 -16.19 -22.34
CA VAL A 329 -28.38 -15.14 -21.33
C VAL A 329 -28.48 -15.77 -19.93
N VAL A 330 -27.77 -15.19 -18.98
CA VAL A 330 -27.78 -15.61 -17.56
C VAL A 330 -28.20 -14.40 -16.71
N PRO A 331 -29.16 -14.56 -15.77
CA PRO A 331 -29.57 -13.45 -14.93
C PRO A 331 -28.46 -13.13 -13.93
N SER A 332 -28.21 -11.85 -13.67
CA SER A 332 -27.18 -11.40 -12.71
C SER A 332 -27.41 -11.91 -11.28
N SER A 333 -28.67 -12.23 -10.92
CA SER A 333 -29.01 -12.87 -9.65
C SER A 333 -28.44 -14.29 -9.53
N ALA A 334 -28.32 -15.03 -10.63
CA ALA A 334 -27.72 -16.36 -10.66
C ALA A 334 -26.19 -16.33 -10.54
N THR A 335 -25.56 -15.18 -10.81
CA THR A 335 -24.11 -14.98 -10.63
C THR A 335 -23.79 -14.29 -9.31
N ARG A 336 -24.76 -14.14 -8.40
CA ARG A 336 -24.55 -13.49 -7.09
C ARG A 336 -23.74 -14.41 -6.18
N THR A 337 -22.67 -13.86 -5.62
CA THR A 337 -21.91 -14.50 -4.55
C THR A 337 -21.93 -13.60 -3.33
N GLU A 338 -22.19 -14.17 -2.16
CA GLU A 338 -22.20 -13.46 -0.90
C GLU A 338 -21.25 -14.14 0.07
N ASN A 339 -20.54 -13.34 0.85
CA ASN A 339 -19.62 -13.85 1.86
C ASN A 339 -19.59 -12.94 3.08
N ILE A 340 -19.38 -13.53 4.25
CA ILE A 340 -19.26 -12.82 5.52
C ILE A 340 -17.95 -13.22 6.19
N PHE A 341 -17.18 -12.22 6.62
CA PHE A 341 -15.92 -12.42 7.30
C PHE A 341 -15.95 -11.75 8.67
N VAL A 342 -15.63 -12.53 9.70
CA VAL A 342 -15.38 -11.99 11.04
C VAL A 342 -13.92 -11.57 11.12
N ALA A 343 -13.68 -10.27 11.21
CA ALA A 343 -12.33 -9.73 11.16
C ALA A 343 -11.61 -9.88 12.52
N GLN A 344 -10.57 -10.72 12.56
CA GLN A 344 -9.82 -11.03 13.77
C GLN A 344 -8.74 -9.98 14.09
N PRO A 345 -8.24 -9.90 15.34
CA PRO A 345 -7.17 -8.96 15.72
C PRO A 345 -5.92 -9.04 14.82
N GLN A 346 -5.56 -10.24 14.35
CA GLN A 346 -4.46 -10.51 13.44
C GLN A 346 -4.67 -9.89 12.05
N GLN A 347 -5.89 -9.48 11.71
CA GLN A 347 -6.21 -8.83 10.44
C GLN A 347 -6.25 -7.30 10.59
N ARG A 348 -5.91 -6.78 11.78
CA ARG A 348 -5.82 -5.35 12.05
C ARG A 348 -4.43 -4.81 11.77
N ASN A 349 -4.40 -3.55 11.35
CA ASN A 349 -3.22 -2.72 11.24
C ASN A 349 -2.79 -2.20 12.63
N LEU A 350 -1.63 -1.54 12.73
CA LEU A 350 -1.04 -1.09 14.02
C LEU A 350 -1.96 -0.12 14.77
N SER A 351 -2.93 0.44 14.07
CA SER A 351 -3.95 1.34 14.62
C SER A 351 -5.26 0.64 14.99
N GLY A 352 -5.29 -0.70 14.98
CA GLY A 352 -6.48 -1.49 15.30
C GLY A 352 -7.56 -1.49 14.22
N ARG A 353 -7.29 -1.00 13.00
CA ARG A 353 -8.23 -1.01 11.86
C ARG A 353 -7.99 -2.19 10.94
N ILE A 354 -9.00 -2.70 10.25
CA ILE A 354 -8.81 -3.81 9.31
C ILE A 354 -7.80 -3.42 8.22
N PHE A 355 -6.87 -4.32 7.95
CA PHE A 355 -5.84 -4.16 6.95
C PHE A 355 -6.44 -4.10 5.54
N GLY A 356 -6.05 -3.11 4.72
CA GLY A 356 -6.61 -2.90 3.38
C GLY A 356 -6.36 -4.09 2.46
N GLY A 357 -5.14 -4.62 2.47
CA GLY A 357 -4.75 -5.78 1.68
C GLY A 357 -5.58 -7.04 1.99
N PHE A 358 -6.01 -7.22 3.25
CA PHE A 358 -6.90 -8.32 3.61
C PHE A 358 -8.26 -8.18 2.91
N LEU A 359 -8.84 -6.98 2.92
CA LEU A 359 -10.11 -6.72 2.22
C LEU A 359 -9.98 -6.88 0.71
N LEU A 360 -8.87 -6.42 0.12
CA LEU A 360 -8.60 -6.57 -1.32
C LEU A 360 -8.52 -8.05 -1.71
N ARG A 361 -7.81 -8.85 -0.92
CA ARG A 361 -7.71 -10.29 -1.15
C ARG A 361 -9.07 -10.96 -1.10
N ARG A 362 -9.85 -10.72 -0.03
CA ARG A 362 -11.20 -11.29 0.14
C ARG A 362 -12.23 -10.78 -0.86
N GLY A 363 -11.98 -9.62 -1.48
CA GLY A 363 -12.83 -9.10 -2.55
C GLY A 363 -12.63 -9.81 -3.89
N VAL A 364 -11.51 -10.52 -4.07
CA VAL A 364 -11.18 -11.24 -5.31
C VAL A 364 -11.24 -12.76 -5.13
N GLU A 365 -10.86 -13.27 -3.96
CA GLU A 365 -10.82 -14.70 -3.61
C GLU A 365 -12.08 -15.21 -2.91
#